data_AF-A0A1F3C7N3-F1
#
_entry.id   AF-A0A1F3C7N3-F1
#
_cell.length_a   1.000
_cell.length_b   1.000
_cell.length_c   1.000
_cell.angle_alpha   90.00
_cell.angle_beta   90.00
_cell.angle_gamma   90.00
#
_symmetry.space_group_name_H-M   'P 1'
#
loop_
_entity.id
_entity.type
_entity.pdbx_description
1 polymer ?
#
loop_
_entity_poly.entity_id
_entity_poly.type
_entity_poly.pdbx_seq_one_letter_code
_entity_poly.pdbx_strand_id
1 'polypeptide(L)'
;MENIESAISDFIFHCRYEKNLSPKTIKAYGIDLSQFKAFIRLKGYSEIIKEIDKTVVKEFLQEISQHKPKTIKRKIATVKAMFTTLNYKIIFFNYAKIFPLQTNLQKEYTLFFLLFPNHVNNLLL
;
A
#
# COMPACT_ATOMS: atom_id res chain seq x y z
N MET A 1 21.92 3.98 -1.55
CA MET A 1 20.53 4.42 -1.36
C MET A 1 19.65 3.19 -1.29
N GLU A 2 18.71 3.15 -0.34
CA GLU A 2 17.76 2.03 -0.23
C GLU A 2 16.79 2.07 -1.42
N ASN A 3 16.59 0.91 -2.05
CA ASN A 3 15.72 0.78 -3.22
C ASN A 3 14.44 0.02 -2.85
N ILE A 4 13.49 -0.03 -3.78
CA ILE A 4 12.21 -0.69 -3.58
C ILE A 4 12.36 -2.20 -3.30
N GLU A 5 13.39 -2.87 -3.82
CA GLU A 5 13.62 -4.30 -3.54
C GLU A 5 14.04 -4.52 -2.09
N SER A 6 15.01 -3.74 -1.59
CA SER A 6 15.46 -3.84 -0.20
C SER A 6 14.32 -3.46 0.75
N ALA A 7 13.56 -2.40 0.45
CA ALA A 7 12.41 -2.00 1.26
C ALA A 7 11.33 -3.10 1.32
N ILE A 8 11.04 -3.78 0.21
CA ILE A 8 10.11 -4.92 0.20
C ILE A 8 10.65 -6.07 1.08
N SER A 9 11.94 -6.39 0.96
CA SER A 9 12.59 -7.42 1.77
C SER A 9 12.46 -7.12 3.27
N ASP A 10 12.80 -5.89 3.67
CA ASP A 10 12.79 -5.46 5.07
C ASP A 10 11.37 -5.46 5.64
N PHE A 11 10.39 -5.00 4.87
CA PHE A 11 8.98 -5.08 5.26
C PHE A 11 8.50 -6.53 5.44
N ILE A 12 8.84 -7.43 4.51
CA ILE A 12 8.46 -8.84 4.61
C ILE A 12 9.15 -9.52 5.80
N PHE A 13 10.41 -9.17 6.08
CA PHE A 13 11.14 -9.63 7.25
C PHE A 13 10.43 -9.19 8.54
N HIS A 14 10.14 -7.90 8.70
CA HIS A 14 9.40 -7.37 9.84
C HIS A 14 8.02 -8.04 9.98
N CYS A 15 7.27 -8.19 8.89
CA CYS A 15 5.98 -8.89 8.90
C CYS A 15 6.07 -10.34 9.37
N ARG A 16 7.12 -11.05 8.97
CA ARG A 16 7.32 -12.46 9.31
C ARG A 16 7.77 -12.65 10.75
N TYR A 17 8.81 -11.92 11.15
CA TYR A 17 9.52 -12.22 12.38
C TYR A 17 9.09 -11.35 13.56
N GLU A 18 8.70 -10.09 13.31
CA GLU A 18 8.30 -9.17 14.38
C GLU A 18 6.78 -9.17 14.59
N LYS A 19 6.00 -9.30 13.51
CA LYS A 19 4.53 -9.34 13.57
C LYS A 19 3.93 -10.75 13.52
N ASN A 20 4.75 -11.77 13.28
CA ASN A 20 4.34 -13.18 13.17
C ASN A 20 3.10 -13.39 12.28
N LEU A 21 3.03 -12.68 11.14
CA LEU A 21 1.90 -12.77 10.24
C LEU A 21 1.85 -14.15 9.57
N SER A 22 0.62 -14.60 9.25
CA SER A 22 0.44 -15.90 8.59
C SER A 22 1.22 -15.99 7.26
N PRO A 23 1.72 -17.17 6.87
CA PRO A 23 2.38 -17.36 5.57
C PRO A 23 1.53 -16.92 4.38
N LYS A 24 0.20 -17.07 4.50
CA LYS A 24 -0.77 -16.61 3.50
C LYS A 24 -0.77 -15.09 3.36
N THR A 25 -0.73 -14.37 4.48
CA THR A 25 -0.64 -12.91 4.50
C THR A 25 0.67 -12.43 3.89
N ILE A 26 1.79 -13.04 4.30
CA ILE A 26 3.13 -12.73 3.76
C ILE A 26 3.17 -12.92 2.24
N LYS A 27 2.63 -14.05 1.74
CA LYS A 27 2.55 -14.32 0.30
C LYS A 27 1.69 -13.28 -0.43
N ALA A 28 0.55 -12.89 0.13
CA ALA A 28 -0.31 -11.87 -0.46
C ALA A 28 0.38 -10.50 -0.53
N TYR A 29 1.12 -10.12 0.52
CA TYR A 29 1.93 -8.91 0.52
C TYR A 29 3.03 -8.95 -0.53
N GLY A 30 3.79 -10.04 -0.62
CA GLY A 30 4.83 -10.21 -1.63
C GLY A 30 4.30 -10.07 -3.06
N ILE A 31 3.13 -10.65 -3.36
CA ILE A 31 2.49 -10.51 -4.68
C ILE A 31 2.12 -9.06 -4.97
N ASP A 32 1.46 -8.38 -4.04
CA ASP A 32 1.05 -6.99 -4.27
C ASP A 32 2.24 -6.03 -4.43
N LEU A 33 3.27 -6.20 -3.62
CA LEU A 33 4.48 -5.38 -3.68
C LEU A 33 5.32 -5.66 -4.93
N SER A 34 5.36 -6.92 -5.39
CA SER A 34 6.00 -7.25 -6.67
C SER A 34 5.31 -6.55 -7.85
N GLN A 35 3.99 -6.42 -7.81
CA GLN A 35 3.21 -5.72 -8.84
C GLN A 35 3.39 -4.20 -8.75
N PHE A 36 3.52 -3.64 -7.54
CA PHE A 36 3.87 -2.23 -7.36
C PHE A 36 5.27 -1.92 -7.88
N LYS A 37 6.27 -2.76 -7.56
CA LYS A 37 7.63 -2.66 -8.12
C LYS A 37 7.64 -2.75 -9.65
N ALA A 38 6.90 -3.70 -10.21
CA ALA A 38 6.78 -3.84 -11.65
C ALA A 38 6.18 -2.58 -12.30
N PHE A 39 5.15 -1.99 -11.69
CA PHE A 39 4.60 -0.71 -12.13
C PHE A 39 5.65 0.42 -12.12
N ILE A 40 6.43 0.55 -11.04
CA ILE A 40 7.51 1.56 -10.94
C ILE A 40 8.49 1.44 -12.12
N ARG A 41 8.94 0.21 -12.41
CA ARG A 41 9.85 -0.08 -13.52
C ARG A 41 9.23 0.21 -14.88
N LEU A 42 8.00 -0.24 -15.11
CA LEU A 42 7.31 -0.08 -16.39
C LEU A 42 7.03 1.39 -16.73
N LYS A 43 6.78 2.23 -15.73
CA LYS A 43 6.57 3.69 -15.92
C LYS A 43 7.88 4.49 -15.89
N GLY A 44 9.02 3.84 -15.66
CA GLY A 44 10.33 4.52 -15.62
C GLY A 44 10.53 5.42 -14.41
N TYR A 45 9.83 5.18 -13.30
CA TYR A 45 10.07 5.90 -12.06
C TYR A 45 11.36 5.45 -11.37
N SER A 46 11.88 6.30 -10.49
CA SER A 46 13.00 5.93 -9.63
C SER A 46 12.66 4.73 -8.75
N GLU A 47 13.58 3.77 -8.69
CA GLU A 47 13.49 2.65 -7.75
C GLU A 47 13.99 3.02 -6.35
N ILE A 48 14.46 4.26 -6.13
CA ILE A 48 14.87 4.75 -4.82
C ILE A 48 13.62 5.00 -3.97
N ILE A 49 13.51 4.31 -2.83
CA ILE A 49 12.28 4.30 -2.01
C ILE A 49 11.86 5.70 -1.54
N LYS A 50 12.83 6.57 -1.26
CA LYS A 50 12.61 7.95 -0.81
C LYS A 50 12.13 8.89 -1.91
N GLU A 51 12.30 8.50 -3.17
CA GLU A 51 11.87 9.28 -4.34
C GLU A 51 10.47 8.87 -4.82
N ILE A 52 9.88 7.83 -4.23
CA ILE A 52 8.51 7.43 -4.48
C ILE A 52 7.58 8.37 -3.72
N ASP A 53 6.95 9.28 -4.46
CA ASP A 53 6.09 10.31 -3.92
C ASP A 53 4.59 10.00 -4.12
N LYS A 54 3.74 10.96 -3.74
CA LYS A 54 2.29 10.89 -3.90
C LYS A 54 1.83 10.75 -5.36
N THR A 55 2.65 11.20 -6.32
CA THR A 55 2.35 11.17 -7.75
C THR A 55 2.45 9.74 -8.26
N VAL A 56 3.55 9.05 -7.92
CA VAL A 56 3.75 7.63 -8.24
C VAL A 56 2.62 6.78 -7.68
N VAL A 57 2.24 7.02 -6.42
CA VAL A 57 1.12 6.30 -5.79
C VAL A 57 -0.20 6.59 -6.49
N LYS A 58 -0.49 7.84 -6.86
CA LYS A 58 -1.72 8.21 -7.59
C LYS A 58 -1.81 7.49 -8.93
N GLU A 59 -0.72 7.44 -9.69
CA GLU A 59 -0.70 6.77 -10.99
C GLU A 59 -0.81 5.25 -10.85
N PHE A 60 -0.24 4.66 -9.79
CA PHE A 60 -0.46 3.24 -9.48
C PHE A 60 -1.94 2.94 -9.22
N LEU A 61 -2.67 3.84 -8.55
CA LEU A 61 -4.11 3.69 -8.31
C LEU A 61 -4.92 3.76 -9.61
N GLN A 62 -4.52 4.61 -10.55
CA GLN A 62 -5.12 4.67 -11.88
C GLN A 62 -4.88 3.38 -12.65
N GLU A 63 -3.66 2.83 -12.59
CA GLU A 63 -3.29 1.56 -13.25
C GLU A 63 -4.17 0.39 -12.74
N ILE A 64 -4.41 0.30 -11.43
CA ILE A 64 -5.20 -0.78 -10.84
C ILE A 64 -6.71 -0.51 -10.81
N SER A 65 -7.17 0.60 -11.39
CA SER A 65 -8.56 1.08 -11.28
C SER A 65 -9.60 0.10 -11.85
N GLN A 66 -9.22 -0.73 -12.81
CA GLN A 66 -10.08 -1.71 -13.47
C GLN A 66 -10.23 -3.02 -12.68
N HIS A 67 -9.49 -3.19 -11.58
CA HIS A 67 -9.62 -4.36 -10.74
C HIS A 67 -10.88 -4.32 -9.87
N LYS A 68 -11.28 -5.50 -9.37
CA LYS A 68 -12.39 -5.60 -8.42
C LYS A 68 -12.09 -4.77 -7.15
N PRO A 69 -13.09 -4.11 -6.55
CA PRO A 69 -13.03 -3.42 -5.26
C PRO A 69 -12.12 -4.04 -4.20
N LYS A 70 -12.31 -5.33 -3.94
CA LYS A 70 -11.55 -6.11 -2.94
C LYS A 70 -10.05 -6.18 -3.26
N THR A 71 -9.69 -6.27 -4.54
CA THR A 71 -8.30 -6.31 -5.00
C THR A 71 -7.63 -4.96 -4.85
N ILE A 72 -8.32 -3.87 -5.25
CA ILE A 72 -7.82 -2.50 -5.12
C ILE A 72 -7.52 -2.19 -3.65
N LYS A 73 -8.49 -2.47 -2.76
CA LYS A 73 -8.33 -2.29 -1.30
C LYS A 73 -7.12 -3.04 -0.73
N ARG A 74 -6.99 -4.32 -1.10
CA ARG A 74 -5.89 -5.16 -0.63
C ARG A 74 -4.53 -4.60 -1.06
N LYS A 75 -4.39 -4.19 -2.32
CA LYS A 75 -3.15 -3.60 -2.86
C LYS A 75 -2.76 -2.32 -2.14
N ILE A 76 -3.72 -1.40 -2.01
CA ILE A 76 -3.57 -0.16 -1.27
C ILE A 76 -3.10 -0.41 0.16
N ALA A 77 -3.78 -1.31 0.87
CA ALA A 77 -3.48 -1.61 2.26
C ALA A 77 -2.06 -2.16 2.40
N THR A 78 -1.64 -3.05 1.50
CA THR A 78 -0.28 -3.58 1.46
C THR A 78 0.76 -2.48 1.25
N VAL A 79 0.60 -1.64 0.22
CA VAL A 79 1.56 -0.56 -0.09
C VAL A 79 1.63 0.43 1.08
N LYS A 80 0.48 0.83 1.64
CA LYS A 80 0.42 1.70 2.81
C LYS A 80 1.11 1.09 4.04
N ALA A 81 0.87 -0.19 4.30
CA ALA A 81 1.51 -0.90 5.41
C ALA A 81 3.04 -0.87 5.27
N MET A 82 3.58 -1.14 4.08
CA MET A 82 5.02 -1.10 3.82
C MET A 82 5.63 0.27 4.15
N PHE A 83 5.11 1.35 3.56
CA PHE A 83 5.64 2.69 3.79
C PHE A 83 5.48 3.14 5.26
N THR A 84 4.37 2.78 5.91
CA THR A 84 4.15 3.10 7.33
C THR A 84 5.10 2.33 8.24
N THR A 85 5.28 1.03 8.02
CA THR A 85 6.18 0.18 8.80
C THR A 85 7.63 0.64 8.71
N LEU A 86 8.06 1.09 7.53
CA LEU A 86 9.42 1.56 7.30
C LEU A 86 9.60 3.07 7.57
N ASN A 87 8.61 3.73 8.20
CA ASN A 87 8.63 5.15 8.56
C ASN A 87 8.83 6.13 7.39
N TYR A 88 8.41 5.74 6.19
CA TYR A 88 8.42 6.62 5.02
C TYR A 88 7.14 7.46 4.99
N LYS A 89 7.29 8.78 4.94
CA LYS A 89 6.17 9.72 4.84
C LYS A 89 5.60 9.74 3.42
N ILE A 90 4.59 8.89 3.18
CA ILE A 90 3.78 8.94 1.96
C ILE A 90 2.35 9.34 2.30
N ILE A 91 1.87 10.39 1.63
CA ILE A 91 0.48 10.82 1.73
C ILE A 91 -0.36 9.91 0.83
N PHE A 92 -1.04 8.94 1.45
CA PHE A 92 -2.11 8.20 0.78
C PHE A 92 -3.37 9.07 0.80
N PHE A 93 -3.73 9.63 -0.36
CA PHE A 93 -4.95 10.41 -0.51
C PHE A 93 -6.19 9.61 -0.12
N ASN A 94 -7.23 10.30 0.36
CA ASN A 94 -8.54 9.70 0.56
C ASN A 94 -9.09 9.23 -0.80
N TYR A 95 -9.08 7.91 -0.99
CA TYR A 95 -9.50 7.22 -2.22
C TYR A 95 -10.88 7.61 -2.71
N ALA A 96 -11.77 8.08 -1.82
CA ALA A 96 -13.11 8.54 -2.18
C ALA A 96 -13.10 9.74 -3.16
N LYS A 97 -12.00 10.50 -3.21
CA LYS A 97 -11.84 11.63 -4.15
C LYS A 97 -11.19 11.25 -5.49
N ILE A 98 -10.46 10.13 -5.55
CA ILE A 98 -9.72 9.70 -6.76
C ILE A 98 -10.60 8.84 -7.69
N PHE A 99 -11.60 8.16 -7.12
CA PHE A 99 -12.57 7.36 -7.86
C PHE A 99 -13.96 8.01 -7.81
N PRO A 100 -14.37 8.83 -8.80
CA PRO A 100 -15.78 8.91 -9.12
C PRO A 100 -16.16 7.57 -9.78
N LEU A 101 -17.15 6.85 -9.24
CA LEU A 101 -17.77 5.62 -9.80
C LEU A 101 -17.17 4.27 -9.35
N GLN A 102 -17.66 3.78 -8.20
CA GLN A 102 -18.49 2.56 -8.11
C GLN A 102 -19.21 2.64 -6.75
N THR A 103 -20.51 2.90 -6.78
CA THR A 103 -21.34 3.43 -5.68
C THR A 103 -21.40 2.58 -4.40
N ASN A 104 -20.90 1.33 -4.42
CA ASN A 104 -20.83 0.46 -3.24
C ASN A 104 -19.51 0.54 -2.45
N LEU A 105 -18.47 1.14 -3.01
CA LEU A 105 -17.15 1.16 -2.40
C LEU A 105 -17.02 2.18 -1.26
N GLN A 106 -17.67 3.34 -1.37
CA GLN A 106 -17.57 4.45 -0.41
C GLN A 106 -18.02 4.04 1.00
N LYS A 107 -19.14 3.30 1.12
CA LYS A 107 -19.65 2.81 2.42
C LYS A 107 -18.67 1.84 3.10
N GLU A 108 -18.05 0.95 2.32
CA GLU A 108 -17.08 0.00 2.87
C GLU A 108 -15.71 0.65 3.18
N TYR A 109 -15.36 1.79 2.60
CA TYR A 109 -14.11 2.52 2.91
C TYR A 109 -14.20 3.24 4.25
N THR A 110 -15.32 3.90 4.54
CA THR A 110 -15.59 4.45 5.88
C THR A 110 -15.54 3.33 6.92
N LEU A 111 -16.09 2.16 6.57
CA LEU A 111 -16.05 0.97 7.42
C LEU A 111 -14.61 0.42 7.61
N PHE A 112 -13.74 0.46 6.60
CA PHE A 112 -12.35 0.03 6.72
C PHE A 112 -11.53 0.91 7.69
N PHE A 113 -11.75 2.24 7.68
CA PHE A 113 -11.15 3.14 8.68
C PHE A 113 -11.72 2.89 10.10
N LEU A 114 -12.96 2.43 10.21
CA LEU A 114 -13.60 2.05 11.48
C LEU A 114 -13.25 0.63 11.97
N LEU A 115 -12.89 -0.29 11.07
CA LEU A 115 -12.60 -1.70 11.37
C LEU A 115 -11.11 -1.99 11.65
N PHE A 116 -10.22 -1.05 11.32
CA PHE A 116 -8.81 -1.08 11.74
C PHE A 116 -8.44 0.14 12.62
N PRO A 117 -9.16 0.41 13.73
CA PRO A 117 -8.89 1.57 14.58
C PRO A 117 -7.54 1.45 15.32
N ASN A 118 -7.08 0.22 15.57
CA ASN A 118 -5.89 -0.06 16.37
C ASN A 118 -4.55 0.16 15.64
N HIS A 119 -4.56 0.59 14.37
CA HIS A 119 -3.36 1.09 13.69
C HIS A 119 -3.22 2.62 13.73
N VAL A 120 -4.17 3.34 14.34
CA VAL A 120 -4.18 4.81 14.42
C VAL A 120 -3.73 5.33 15.80
N ASN A 121 -3.79 4.51 16.85
CA ASN A 121 -3.54 4.96 18.24
C ASN A 121 -2.07 5.11 18.67
N ASN A 122 -1.10 5.14 17.75
CA ASN A 122 0.31 5.39 18.10
C ASN A 122 0.94 6.57 17.36
N LEU A 123 0.13 7.50 16.84
CA LEU A 123 0.60 8.72 16.15
C LEU A 123 -0.04 10.01 16.69
N LEU A 124 -0.44 10.00 17.97
CA LEU A 124 -0.67 11.21 18.76
C LEU A 124 0.27 11.22 19.96
N LEU A 125 1.56 11.35 19.67
CA LEU A 125 2.55 12.12 20.44
C LEU A 125 3.49 12.79 19.43
#